data_AF-A0A7C4XVI8-F1
#
_entry.id   AF-A0A7C4XVI8-F1
#
_cell.length_a   1.000
_cell.length_b   1.000
_cell.length_c   1.000
_cell.angle_alpha   90.00
_cell.angle_beta   90.00
_cell.angle_gamma   90.00
#
_symmetry.space_group_name_H-M   'P 1'
#
loop_
_entity.id
_entity.type
_entity.pdbx_description
1 polymer ?
#
loop_
_entity_poly.entity_id
_entity_poly.type
_entity_poly.pdbx_seq_one_letter_code
_entity_poly.pdbx_strand_id
1 'polypeptide(L)'
;MDRAKKDVREGSSERILPGRRERRSHPAALNFLYFFKTQFVQKRDLLETLKKDASKITHLDFALAKRYLAEEFKFVPENLKRAWIEEIMGYFAENLFELMRKSDEDGEIEEEKFRELMERLKKESENEYEKAFLKISRVVVPYLIFIARKPIHSPRIKFPGGQGIRQVGEKYFCPAKEKQLNPYSFCEFCVCEKLEE
;
A
#
# COMPACT_ATOMS: atom_id res chain seq x y z
N MET A 1 -29.03 -15.35 -65.45
CA MET A 1 -30.00 -16.44 -65.73
C MET A 1 -31.09 -16.36 -64.70
N ASP A 2 -32.26 -15.94 -65.15
CA ASP A 2 -33.52 -15.91 -64.42
C ASP A 2 -34.00 -17.31 -63.99
N ARG A 3 -34.75 -17.34 -62.88
CA ARG A 3 -36.02 -18.07 -62.63
C ARG A 3 -36.25 -18.09 -61.11
N ALA A 4 -37.12 -17.29 -60.52
CA ALA A 4 -38.59 -17.23 -60.60
C ALA A 4 -39.35 -18.39 -59.90
N LYS A 5 -39.99 -18.01 -58.78
CA LYS A 5 -41.37 -18.30 -58.33
C LYS A 5 -41.75 -19.69 -57.79
N LYS A 6 -42.38 -19.70 -56.59
CA LYS A 6 -43.84 -19.83 -56.35
C LYS A 6 -44.09 -19.87 -54.82
N ASP A 7 -44.85 -18.93 -54.25
CA ASP A 7 -46.33 -18.90 -54.06
C ASP A 7 -46.77 -20.02 -53.07
N VAL A 8 -47.56 -19.80 -52.00
CA VAL A 8 -48.98 -19.40 -51.97
C VAL A 8 -49.44 -19.24 -50.48
N ARG A 9 -50.17 -18.14 -50.20
CA ARG A 9 -51.39 -17.90 -49.33
C ARG A 9 -51.50 -18.59 -47.94
N GLU A 10 -52.10 -18.01 -46.91
CA GLU A 10 -53.41 -17.35 -46.81
C GLU A 10 -53.45 -16.33 -45.67
N GLY A 11 -54.26 -15.28 -45.84
CA GLY A 11 -54.62 -14.37 -44.78
C GLY A 11 -55.88 -14.81 -44.05
N SER A 12 -56.00 -14.39 -42.79
CA SER A 12 -57.27 -14.13 -42.15
C SER A 12 -57.12 -12.95 -41.20
N SER A 13 -58.04 -12.00 -41.36
CA SER A 13 -58.32 -10.85 -40.50
C SER A 13 -58.71 -11.35 -39.10
N GLU A 14 -58.75 -10.60 -38.01
CA GLU A 14 -58.97 -9.19 -37.74
C GLU A 14 -58.96 -9.09 -36.20
N ARG A 15 -58.38 -8.03 -35.60
CA ARG A 15 -58.99 -7.19 -34.54
C ARG A 15 -58.01 -6.54 -33.54
N ILE A 16 -58.06 -5.20 -33.58
CA ILE A 16 -58.20 -4.25 -32.46
C ILE A 16 -56.94 -3.84 -31.65
N LEU A 17 -56.57 -2.58 -31.92
CA LEU A 17 -55.74 -1.57 -31.20
C LEU A 17 -56.11 -1.45 -29.70
N PRO A 18 -55.29 -0.92 -28.74
CA PRO A 18 -54.64 0.40 -28.86
C PRO A 18 -53.36 0.69 -28.02
N GLY A 19 -52.78 1.88 -28.26
CA GLY A 19 -52.29 2.73 -27.18
C GLY A 19 -50.81 2.64 -26.80
N ARG A 20 -49.95 3.30 -27.59
CA ARG A 20 -48.59 3.66 -27.15
C ARG A 20 -48.70 4.78 -26.11
N ARG A 21 -48.74 4.43 -24.83
CA ARG A 21 -48.60 5.40 -23.73
C ARG A 21 -47.12 5.74 -23.56
N GLU A 22 -46.73 6.93 -23.99
CA GLU A 22 -45.52 7.60 -23.54
C GLU A 22 -45.52 7.65 -22.00
N ARG A 23 -44.57 6.93 -21.38
CA ARG A 23 -44.29 7.13 -19.97
C ARG A 23 -43.34 8.31 -19.84
N ARG A 24 -43.93 9.40 -19.36
CA ARG A 24 -43.25 10.56 -18.77
C ARG A 24 -42.13 10.07 -17.86
N SER A 25 -40.92 10.53 -18.15
CA SER A 25 -39.80 10.54 -17.22
C SER A 25 -40.07 11.58 -16.13
N HIS A 26 -40.27 11.13 -14.90
CA HIS A 26 -39.97 11.97 -13.74
C HIS A 26 -39.04 11.22 -12.79
N PRO A 27 -38.03 11.93 -12.25
CA PRO A 27 -36.91 11.34 -11.53
C PRO A 27 -37.29 11.14 -10.07
N ALA A 28 -37.15 9.91 -9.58
CA ALA A 28 -37.28 9.61 -8.17
C ALA A 28 -36.13 8.70 -7.76
N ALA A 29 -35.06 9.35 -7.29
CA ALA A 29 -34.34 8.97 -6.07
C ALA A 29 -34.18 7.46 -5.81
N LEU A 30 -33.63 6.72 -6.78
CA LEU A 30 -33.23 5.34 -6.58
C LEU A 30 -31.73 5.30 -6.29
N ASN A 31 -31.48 5.24 -4.98
CA ASN A 31 -30.25 4.85 -4.31
C ASN A 31 -29.12 5.88 -4.21
N PHE A 32 -29.47 7.01 -3.58
CA PHE A 32 -28.62 7.83 -2.70
C PHE A 32 -28.07 7.05 -1.47
N LEU A 33 -28.06 5.70 -1.53
CA LEU A 33 -27.70 4.76 -0.46
C LEU A 33 -26.58 3.80 -0.89
N TYR A 34 -25.83 4.15 -1.93
CA TYR A 34 -24.56 3.49 -2.30
C TYR A 34 -23.33 4.24 -1.73
N PHE A 35 -23.50 4.92 -0.58
CA PHE A 35 -22.50 5.84 -0.03
C PHE A 35 -21.87 5.41 1.32
N PHE A 36 -21.87 4.12 1.64
CA PHE A 36 -21.06 3.58 2.73
C PHE A 36 -20.48 2.22 2.33
N LYS A 37 -19.67 2.19 1.26
CA LYS A 37 -18.62 1.17 1.15
C LYS A 37 -17.60 1.49 2.22
N THR A 38 -17.32 0.52 3.08
CA THR A 38 -16.37 0.60 4.21
C THR A 38 -15.09 1.35 3.81
N GLN A 39 -14.93 2.61 4.26
CA GLN A 39 -13.76 3.45 3.98
C GLN A 39 -12.52 3.08 4.79
N PHE A 40 -12.55 1.91 5.45
CA PHE A 40 -11.57 1.55 6.47
C PHE A 40 -11.17 0.08 6.37
N VAL A 41 -9.88 -0.17 6.60
CA VAL A 41 -9.28 -1.49 6.79
C VAL A 41 -9.09 -1.70 8.28
N GLN A 42 -9.49 -2.85 8.80
CA GLN A 42 -9.31 -3.16 10.21
C GLN A 42 -7.84 -3.51 10.50
N LYS A 43 -7.26 -2.91 11.54
CA LYS A 43 -5.88 -3.17 11.96
C LYS A 43 -5.63 -4.64 12.28
N ARG A 44 -6.61 -5.33 12.86
CA ARG A 44 -6.54 -6.77 13.15
C ARG A 44 -6.30 -7.61 11.90
N ASP A 45 -7.02 -7.31 10.81
CA ASP A 45 -6.95 -8.06 9.55
C ASP A 45 -5.61 -7.83 8.87
N LEU A 46 -5.13 -6.58 8.92
CA LEU A 46 -3.78 -6.24 8.47
C LEU A 46 -2.74 -7.00 9.30
N LEU A 47 -2.81 -6.97 10.63
CA LEU A 47 -1.83 -7.61 11.50
C LEU A 47 -1.77 -9.13 11.27
N GLU A 48 -2.91 -9.80 11.12
CA GLU A 48 -2.95 -11.23 10.80
C GLU A 48 -2.28 -11.53 9.45
N THR A 49 -2.58 -10.73 8.43
CA THR A 49 -1.96 -10.85 7.11
C THR A 49 -0.45 -10.65 7.18
N LEU A 50 0.02 -9.61 7.87
CA LEU A 50 1.44 -9.32 8.02
C LEU A 50 2.18 -10.40 8.82
N LYS A 51 1.56 -11.00 9.85
CA LYS A 51 2.14 -12.15 10.57
C LYS A 51 2.29 -13.37 9.67
N LYS A 52 1.29 -13.65 8.83
CA LYS A 52 1.37 -14.74 7.85
C LYS A 52 2.50 -14.53 6.86
N ASP A 53 2.69 -13.30 6.37
CA ASP A 53 3.79 -13.00 5.44
C ASP A 53 5.15 -12.94 6.13
N ALA A 54 5.22 -12.42 7.36
CA ALA A 54 6.40 -12.44 8.21
C ALA A 54 6.94 -13.85 8.43
N SER A 55 6.05 -14.84 8.62
CA SER A 55 6.45 -16.24 8.81
C SER A 55 7.21 -16.86 7.63
N LYS A 56 7.12 -16.24 6.44
CA LYS A 56 7.81 -16.67 5.21
C LYS A 56 9.16 -15.97 5.01
N ILE A 57 9.51 -15.01 5.87
CA ILE A 57 10.79 -14.30 5.83
C ILE A 57 11.84 -15.14 6.56
N THR A 58 12.99 -15.30 5.93
CA THR A 58 14.11 -16.11 6.39
C THR A 58 15.36 -15.26 6.57
N HIS A 59 16.37 -15.79 7.26
CA HIS A 59 17.68 -15.13 7.39
C HIS A 59 18.35 -14.87 6.03
N LEU A 60 18.08 -15.70 5.02
CA LEU A 60 18.58 -15.50 3.66
C LEU A 60 18.02 -14.23 3.03
N ASP A 61 16.72 -13.94 3.24
CA ASP A 61 16.11 -12.70 2.76
C ASP A 61 16.84 -11.47 3.33
N PHE A 62 17.21 -11.49 4.62
CA PHE A 62 18.00 -10.41 5.23
C PHE A 62 19.41 -10.30 4.64
N ALA A 63 20.08 -11.42 4.35
CA ALA A 63 21.41 -11.39 3.74
C ALA A 63 21.37 -10.80 2.32
N LEU A 64 20.37 -11.19 1.52
CA LEU A 64 20.14 -10.65 0.17
C LEU A 64 19.74 -9.17 0.20
N ALA A 65 18.86 -8.78 1.13
CA ALA A 65 18.47 -7.38 1.30
C ALA A 65 19.65 -6.48 1.72
N LYS A 66 20.57 -6.98 2.56
CA LYS A 66 21.82 -6.27 2.88
C LYS A 66 22.71 -6.06 1.65
N ARG A 67 22.78 -7.06 0.75
CA ARG A 67 23.50 -6.93 -0.52
C ARG A 67 22.89 -5.84 -1.41
N TYR A 68 21.56 -5.81 -1.52
CA TYR A 68 20.86 -4.74 -2.24
C TYR A 68 21.23 -3.35 -1.70
N LEU A 69 21.13 -3.14 -0.38
CA LEU A 69 21.48 -1.86 0.22
C LEU A 69 22.97 -1.49 0.04
N ALA A 70 23.87 -2.47 0.01
CA ALA A 70 25.28 -2.22 -0.26
C ALA A 70 25.52 -1.65 -1.68
N GLU A 71 24.74 -2.11 -2.67
CA GLU A 71 24.77 -1.59 -4.03
C GLU A 71 24.14 -0.19 -4.13
N GLU A 72 23.00 0.02 -3.47
CA GLU A 72 22.34 1.34 -3.42
C GLU A 72 23.23 2.41 -2.77
N PHE A 73 24.04 2.01 -1.78
CA PHE A 73 24.96 2.89 -1.07
C PHE A 73 26.41 2.79 -1.57
N LYS A 74 26.66 2.32 -2.80
CA LYS A 74 28.03 2.12 -3.31
C LYS A 74 28.94 3.35 -3.28
N PHE A 75 28.36 4.55 -3.30
CA PHE A 75 29.09 5.83 -3.24
C PHE A 75 29.20 6.43 -1.84
N VAL A 76 28.62 5.79 -0.83
CA VAL A 76 28.70 6.21 0.58
C VAL A 76 30.02 5.69 1.18
N PRO A 77 30.74 6.48 2.00
CA PRO A 77 31.95 6.02 2.69
C PRO A 77 31.72 4.70 3.44
N GLU A 78 32.68 3.76 3.36
CA GLU A 78 32.49 2.37 3.81
C GLU A 78 32.01 2.23 5.26
N ASN A 79 32.61 2.99 6.18
CA ASN A 79 32.23 3.00 7.59
C ASN A 79 30.78 3.46 7.79
N LEU A 80 30.36 4.51 7.07
CA LEU A 80 29.00 5.04 7.13
C LEU A 80 28.00 4.11 6.46
N LYS A 81 28.35 3.56 5.29
CA LYS A 81 27.57 2.56 4.56
C LYS A 81 27.26 1.37 5.45
N ARG A 82 28.27 0.78 6.09
CA ARG A 82 28.10 -0.36 6.97
C ARG A 82 27.17 -0.04 8.14
N ALA A 83 27.39 1.09 8.81
CA ALA A 83 26.56 1.52 9.93
C ALA A 83 25.09 1.72 9.52
N TRP A 84 24.83 2.30 8.35
CA TRP A 84 23.47 2.47 7.83
C TRP A 84 22.79 1.16 7.50
N ILE A 85 23.48 0.23 6.81
CA ILE A 85 22.93 -1.07 6.46
C ILE A 85 22.61 -1.88 7.72
N GLU A 86 23.52 -1.87 8.70
CA GLU A 86 23.31 -2.53 9.99
C GLU A 86 22.11 -1.93 10.73
N GLU A 87 21.98 -0.60 10.78
CA GLU A 87 20.86 0.06 11.45
C GLU A 87 19.52 -0.17 10.73
N ILE A 88 19.46 -0.04 9.40
CA ILE A 88 18.23 -0.24 8.61
C ILE A 88 17.74 -1.68 8.78
N MET A 89 18.62 -2.66 8.56
CA MET A 89 18.22 -4.07 8.61
C MET A 89 18.02 -4.56 10.04
N GLY A 90 18.77 -4.02 11.01
CA GLY A 90 18.56 -4.28 12.43
C GLY A 90 17.19 -3.77 12.88
N TYR A 91 16.83 -2.54 12.52
CA TYR A 91 15.52 -1.98 12.82
C TYR A 91 14.38 -2.76 12.15
N PHE A 92 14.57 -3.23 10.91
CA PHE A 92 13.58 -4.09 10.26
C PHE A 92 13.43 -5.44 10.97
N ALA A 93 14.53 -6.05 11.41
CA ALA A 93 14.49 -7.29 12.19
C ALA A 93 13.79 -7.09 13.54
N GLU A 94 14.13 -6.04 14.28
CA GLU A 94 13.50 -5.68 15.56
C GLU A 94 11.97 -5.56 15.43
N ASN A 95 11.50 -4.82 14.43
CA ASN A 95 10.07 -4.61 14.22
C ASN A 95 9.36 -5.84 13.65
N LEU A 96 10.05 -6.68 12.88
CA LEU A 96 9.51 -7.98 12.47
C LEU A 96 9.29 -8.89 13.70
N PHE A 97 10.24 -8.91 14.62
CA PHE A 97 10.13 -9.66 15.88
C PHE A 97 9.05 -9.11 16.81
N GLU A 98 8.86 -7.79 16.85
CA GLU A 98 7.77 -7.15 17.59
C GLU A 98 6.41 -7.49 16.97
N LEU A 99 6.29 -7.39 15.63
CA LEU A 99 5.10 -7.76 14.88
C LEU A 99 4.64 -9.19 15.20
N MET A 100 5.56 -10.15 15.21
CA MET A 100 5.24 -11.56 15.49
C MET A 100 4.73 -11.80 16.91
N ARG A 101 5.09 -10.93 17.87
CA ARG A 101 4.66 -11.03 19.28
C ARG A 101 3.48 -10.13 19.62
N LYS A 102 3.11 -9.19 18.75
CA LYS A 102 2.01 -8.26 18.96
C LYS A 102 0.72 -9.07 19.14
N SER A 103 -0.06 -8.77 20.18
CA SER A 103 -1.43 -9.26 20.30
C SER A 103 -2.33 -8.64 19.23
N ASP A 104 -3.58 -9.06 19.17
CA ASP A 104 -4.58 -8.41 18.32
C ASP A 104 -4.63 -6.90 18.61
N GLU A 105 -4.82 -6.13 17.55
CA GLU A 105 -4.84 -4.67 17.57
C GLU A 105 -6.15 -4.21 16.93
N ASP A 106 -6.98 -3.54 17.73
CA ASP A 106 -8.22 -2.96 17.26
C ASP A 106 -8.01 -1.57 16.66
N GLY A 107 -8.97 -1.17 15.82
CA GLY A 107 -9.02 0.15 15.21
C GLY A 107 -8.93 0.11 13.69
N GLU A 108 -9.10 1.29 13.11
CA GLU A 108 -9.36 1.46 11.69
C GLU A 108 -8.21 2.21 11.00
N ILE A 109 -7.96 1.82 9.75
CA ILE A 109 -7.01 2.44 8.85
C ILE A 109 -7.79 2.98 7.67
N GLU A 110 -7.59 4.25 7.32
CA GLU A 110 -8.16 4.83 6.12
C GLU A 110 -7.77 4.01 4.86
N GLU A 111 -8.77 3.49 4.16
CA GLU A 111 -8.58 2.54 3.06
C GLU A 111 -7.79 3.16 1.90
N GLU A 112 -8.03 4.44 1.60
CA GLU A 112 -7.31 5.14 0.54
C GLU A 112 -5.80 5.20 0.81
N LYS A 113 -5.43 5.66 2.01
CA LYS A 113 -4.03 5.72 2.45
C LYS A 113 -3.37 4.35 2.49
N PHE A 114 -4.10 3.33 2.93
CA PHE A 114 -3.63 1.94 2.90
C PHE A 114 -3.37 1.48 1.46
N ARG A 115 -4.34 1.66 0.57
CA ARG A 115 -4.26 1.26 -0.84
C ARG A 115 -3.09 1.93 -1.55
N GLU A 116 -2.89 3.23 -1.35
CA GLU A 116 -1.78 3.98 -1.95
C GLU A 116 -0.42 3.46 -1.50
N LEU A 117 -0.23 3.20 -0.20
CA LEU A 117 1.01 2.61 0.29
C LEU A 117 1.24 1.22 -0.33
N MET A 118 0.20 0.38 -0.32
CA MET A 118 0.30 -0.98 -0.84
C MET A 118 0.61 -0.97 -2.34
N GLU A 119 0.05 -0.05 -3.11
CA GLU A 119 0.35 0.09 -4.54
C GLU A 119 1.83 0.41 -4.79
N ARG A 120 2.45 1.27 -3.98
CA ARG A 120 3.89 1.54 -4.08
C ARG A 120 4.74 0.33 -3.67
N LEU A 121 4.28 -0.43 -2.67
CA LEU A 121 4.95 -1.65 -2.23
C LEU A 121 4.78 -2.82 -3.21
N LYS A 122 3.79 -2.80 -4.12
CA LYS A 122 3.61 -3.82 -5.17
C LYS A 122 4.69 -3.80 -6.26
N LYS A 123 5.63 -2.83 -6.23
CA LYS A 123 6.77 -2.81 -7.15
C LYS A 123 7.41 -4.19 -7.22
N GLU A 124 7.47 -4.77 -8.42
CA GLU A 124 8.22 -6.00 -8.67
C GLU A 124 9.62 -5.64 -9.19
N SER A 125 10.58 -6.51 -8.92
CA SER A 125 11.94 -6.39 -9.44
C SER A 125 12.35 -7.73 -10.03
N GLU A 126 13.24 -7.73 -11.02
CA GLU A 126 13.88 -8.96 -11.50
C GLU A 126 15.14 -9.31 -10.68
N ASN A 127 15.74 -8.31 -10.02
CA ASN A 127 16.93 -8.46 -9.18
C ASN A 127 16.57 -9.19 -7.87
N GLU A 128 17.22 -10.33 -7.63
CA GLU A 128 16.98 -11.16 -6.44
C GLU A 128 17.26 -10.44 -5.10
N TYR A 129 18.23 -9.52 -5.07
CA TYR A 129 18.56 -8.74 -3.87
C TYR A 129 17.47 -7.72 -3.57
N GLU A 130 16.98 -7.03 -4.61
CA GLU A 130 15.88 -6.07 -4.46
C GLU A 130 14.57 -6.80 -4.11
N LYS A 131 14.28 -7.95 -4.73
CA LYS A 131 13.13 -8.81 -4.37
C LYS A 131 13.11 -9.13 -2.88
N ALA A 132 14.26 -9.51 -2.32
CA ALA A 132 14.37 -9.81 -0.89
C ALA A 132 14.11 -8.57 -0.02
N PHE A 133 14.67 -7.41 -0.40
CA PHE A 133 14.42 -6.15 0.30
C PHE A 133 12.95 -5.73 0.24
N LEU A 134 12.30 -5.84 -0.92
CA LEU A 134 10.88 -5.55 -1.11
C LEU A 134 9.99 -6.51 -0.32
N LYS A 135 10.32 -7.80 -0.29
CA LYS A 135 9.62 -8.80 0.52
C LYS A 135 9.58 -8.42 2.00
N ILE A 136 10.72 -8.00 2.57
CA ILE A 136 10.78 -7.55 3.97
C ILE A 136 10.01 -6.23 4.14
N SER A 137 10.21 -5.27 3.23
CA SER A 137 9.58 -3.95 3.28
C SER A 137 8.06 -4.03 3.24
N ARG A 138 7.48 -4.93 2.44
CA ARG A 138 6.03 -5.18 2.36
C ARG A 138 5.41 -5.61 3.68
N VAL A 139 6.20 -6.18 4.58
CA VAL A 139 5.74 -6.58 5.91
C VAL A 139 5.99 -5.47 6.93
N VAL A 140 7.23 -4.98 6.99
CA VAL A 140 7.67 -4.06 8.05
C VAL A 140 7.10 -2.66 7.88
N VAL A 141 7.03 -2.14 6.64
CA VAL A 141 6.62 -0.74 6.40
C VAL A 141 5.14 -0.52 6.77
N PRO A 142 4.16 -1.33 6.32
CA PRO A 142 2.78 -1.18 6.74
C PRO A 142 2.59 -1.35 8.26
N TYR A 143 3.34 -2.28 8.87
CA TYR A 143 3.33 -2.46 10.31
C TYR A 143 3.77 -1.19 11.05
N LEU A 144 4.91 -0.61 10.67
CA LEU A 144 5.42 0.62 11.28
C LEU A 144 4.40 1.77 11.19
N ILE A 145 3.79 1.95 10.02
CA ILE A 145 2.90 3.08 9.74
C ILE A 145 1.52 2.93 10.41
N PHE A 146 0.90 1.77 10.25
CA PHE A 146 -0.51 1.58 10.59
C PHE A 146 -0.73 0.90 11.94
N ILE A 147 0.21 0.06 12.39
CA ILE A 147 0.06 -0.72 13.63
C ILE A 147 0.94 -0.14 14.74
N ALA A 148 2.27 -0.15 14.57
CA ALA A 148 3.21 0.26 15.61
C ALA A 148 3.28 1.78 15.81
N ARG A 149 2.83 2.56 14.81
CA ARG A 149 2.91 4.03 14.80
C ARG A 149 4.33 4.55 15.02
N LYS A 150 5.31 3.91 14.36
CA LYS A 150 6.74 4.22 14.44
C LYS A 150 7.27 4.75 13.11
N PRO A 151 8.37 5.54 13.13
CA PRO A 151 9.03 5.98 11.91
C PRO A 151 9.47 4.81 11.02
N ILE A 152 9.44 5.02 9.70
CA ILE A 152 9.91 4.01 8.72
C ILE A 152 11.41 3.76 8.86
N HIS A 153 12.18 4.81 9.15
CA HIS A 153 13.61 4.70 9.45
C HIS A 153 13.84 4.78 10.96
N SER A 154 14.84 4.05 11.46
CA SER A 154 15.20 4.07 12.88
C SER A 154 15.54 5.48 13.37
N PRO A 155 15.07 5.90 14.56
CA PRO A 155 15.54 7.14 15.20
C PRO A 155 17.05 7.19 15.46
N ARG A 156 17.73 6.03 15.46
CA ARG A 156 19.19 5.94 15.66
C ARG A 156 19.98 6.29 14.40
N ILE A 157 19.36 6.28 13.22
CA ILE A 157 20.06 6.60 11.98
C ILE A 157 20.34 8.11 11.89
N LYS A 158 21.54 8.44 11.39
CA LYS A 158 21.90 9.81 11.00
C LYS A 158 21.92 9.91 9.49
N PHE A 159 21.13 10.83 8.95
CA PHE A 159 21.13 11.21 7.54
C PHE A 159 22.43 11.94 7.17
N PRO A 160 22.74 12.09 5.87
CA PRO A 160 23.77 13.03 5.42
C PRO A 160 23.63 14.40 6.11
N GLY A 161 24.75 14.93 6.63
CA GLY A 161 24.75 16.15 7.43
C GLY A 161 24.52 15.95 8.93
N GLY A 162 24.44 14.70 9.40
CA GLY A 162 24.46 14.36 10.84
C GLY A 162 23.12 14.55 11.56
N GLN A 163 22.10 15.05 10.89
CA GLN A 163 20.75 15.15 11.43
C GLN A 163 20.09 13.77 11.47
N GLY A 164 19.20 13.54 12.45
CA GLY A 164 18.45 12.29 12.58
C GLY A 164 17.00 12.58 12.94
N ILE A 165 16.19 11.54 13.01
CA ILE A 165 14.81 11.68 13.52
C ILE A 165 14.88 12.07 14.99
N ARG A 166 14.11 13.09 15.37
CA ARG A 166 13.96 13.51 16.78
C ARG A 166 12.63 13.01 17.31
N GLN A 167 12.62 12.54 18.55
CA GLN A 167 11.40 12.23 19.27
C GLN A 167 11.17 13.32 20.32
N VAL A 168 10.00 13.97 20.29
CA VAL A 168 9.57 14.96 21.28
C VAL A 168 8.22 14.52 21.81
N GLY A 169 8.22 14.00 23.05
CA GLY A 169 7.05 13.31 23.60
C GLY A 169 6.68 12.09 22.75
N GLU A 170 5.44 12.04 22.29
CA GLU A 170 4.91 10.97 21.43
C GLU A 170 5.13 11.22 19.93
N LYS A 171 5.63 12.40 19.55
CA LYS A 171 5.80 12.80 18.16
C LYS A 171 7.21 12.54 17.67
N TYR A 172 7.32 12.20 16.38
CA TYR A 172 8.59 12.03 15.68
C TYR A 172 8.74 13.10 14.60
N PHE A 173 9.94 13.63 14.43
CA PHE A 173 10.24 14.67 13.44
C PHE A 173 11.39 14.20 12.55
N CYS A 174 11.18 14.22 11.23
CA CYS A 174 12.18 13.74 10.27
C CYS A 174 12.74 14.89 9.43
N PRO A 175 14.06 15.15 9.45
CA PRO A 175 14.69 16.22 8.67
C PRO A 175 14.61 16.00 7.15
N ALA A 176 14.39 14.75 6.72
CA ALA A 176 14.30 14.40 5.31
C ALA A 176 12.87 14.49 4.75
N LYS A 177 11.83 14.61 5.59
CA LYS A 177 10.44 14.42 5.15
C LYS A 177 10.04 15.39 4.06
N GLU A 178 10.29 16.68 4.25
CA GLU A 178 9.93 17.72 3.28
C GLU A 178 10.65 17.57 1.94
N LYS A 179 11.93 17.24 1.99
CA LYS A 179 12.77 17.04 0.80
C LYS A 179 12.42 15.78 0.00
N GLN A 180 11.59 14.90 0.57
CA GLN A 180 11.26 13.59 0.02
C GLN A 180 9.75 13.40 -0.21
N LEU A 181 8.99 14.51 -0.32
CA LEU A 181 7.60 14.48 -0.76
C LEU A 181 7.55 14.33 -2.28
N ASN A 182 7.52 13.09 -2.75
CA ASN A 182 7.39 12.75 -4.17
C ASN A 182 6.64 11.41 -4.33
N PRO A 183 6.08 11.12 -5.52
CA PRO A 183 5.26 9.92 -5.75
C PRO A 183 5.98 8.57 -5.55
N TYR A 184 7.31 8.57 -5.47
CA TYR A 184 8.13 7.36 -5.34
C TYR A 184 8.57 7.10 -3.89
N SER A 185 8.35 8.05 -2.99
CA SER A 185 8.84 8.00 -1.61
C SER A 185 7.78 7.45 -0.66
N PHE A 186 8.17 6.73 0.38
CA PHE A 186 7.23 6.34 1.44
C PHE A 186 7.03 7.44 2.50
N CYS A 187 7.72 8.59 2.37
CA CYS A 187 7.77 9.62 3.41
C CYS A 187 6.41 10.25 3.72
N GLU A 188 5.49 10.33 2.75
CA GLU A 188 4.15 10.86 2.98
C GLU A 188 3.30 9.97 3.89
N PHE A 189 3.53 8.65 3.87
CA PHE A 189 2.85 7.69 4.75
C PHE A 189 3.49 7.60 6.13
N CYS A 190 4.78 7.94 6.26
CA CYS A 190 5.52 7.89 7.52
C CYS A 190 4.85 8.74 8.62
N VAL A 191 4.85 8.24 9.85
CA VAL A 191 4.28 8.92 11.02
C VAL A 191 5.04 10.18 11.44
N CYS A 192 6.26 10.39 10.95
CA CYS A 192 7.02 11.58 11.30
C CYS A 192 6.31 12.85 10.79
N GLU A 193 6.35 13.89 11.59
CA GLU A 193 6.01 15.27 11.21
C GLU A 193 7.22 15.92 10.50
N LYS A 194 6.94 17.01 9.77
CA LYS A 194 7.98 17.88 9.24
C LYS A 194 8.64 18.61 10.41
N LEU A 195 9.92 18.97 10.30
CA LEU A 195 10.51 19.90 11.25
C LEU A 195 9.78 21.24 11.10
N GLU A 196 9.33 21.82 12.21
CA GLU A 196 8.95 23.23 12.25
C GLU A 196 10.23 24.05 12.02
N GLU A 197 10.17 25.03 11.10
CA GLU A 197 11.27 25.97 10.82
C GLU A 197 11.52 26.92 11.99
#